data_AF-A0A453CZM1-F1
#
_entry.id   AF-A0A453CZM1-F1
#
_cell.length_a   1.000
_cell.length_b   1.000
_cell.length_c   1.000
_cell.angle_alpha   90.00
_cell.angle_beta   90.00
_cell.angle_gamma   90.00
#
_symmetry.space_group_name_H-M   'P 1'
#
loop_
_entity.id
_entity.type
_entity.pdbx_description
1 polymer ?
#
loop_
_entity_poly.entity_id
_entity_poly.type
_entity_poly.pdbx_seq_one_letter_code
_entity_poly.pdbx_strand_id
1 'polypeptide(L)'
;IVEFISVLLSIGSEVAEMRLIDLGAIKHVINLFFEYPFNNFLHHHVENIIVSCLESKQDHLIAHVLDECELVTRILEAEKNSALSIDLTKRTLSSEGRTPPRVGFVGHITRIANKLIQLANSNSTIQSHLQQNSGWTEWHASILTKRNAVENVYQWACGRPTSMQDRGRDSDDEDFRDRDYDVAALASNLSQAFKYGIYPSEDVDEAQASQERDDE
;
A
#
# COMPACT_ATOMS: atom_id res chain seq x y z
N ILE A 1 -10.41 18.14 -8.41
CA ILE A 1 -9.36 18.53 -9.39
C ILE A 1 -8.45 17.36 -9.74
N VAL A 2 -7.76 16.75 -8.76
CA VAL A 2 -6.88 15.58 -9.02
C VAL A 2 -7.65 14.39 -9.60
N GLU A 3 -8.81 14.04 -9.04
CA GLU A 3 -9.68 12.97 -9.59
C GLU A 3 -10.11 13.26 -11.03
N PHE A 4 -10.44 14.51 -11.35
CA PHE A 4 -10.82 14.90 -12.70
C PHE A 4 -9.67 14.67 -13.70
N ILE A 5 -8.43 14.98 -13.33
CA ILE A 5 -7.25 14.70 -14.15
C ILE A 5 -7.07 13.20 -14.35
N SER A 6 -7.26 12.39 -13.29
CA SER A 6 -7.21 10.93 -13.40
C SER A 6 -8.24 10.38 -14.39
N VAL A 7 -9.47 10.89 -14.35
CA VAL A 7 -10.52 10.51 -15.29
C VAL A 7 -10.15 10.90 -16.72
N LEU A 8 -9.64 12.12 -16.93
CA LEU A 8 -9.22 12.56 -18.27
C LEU A 8 -8.11 11.69 -18.86
N LEU A 9 -7.13 11.28 -18.05
CA LEU A 9 -6.07 10.36 -18.48
C LEU A 9 -6.62 8.96 -18.79
N SER A 10 -7.61 8.49 -18.04
CA SER A 10 -8.23 7.17 -18.28
C SER A 10 -8.99 7.06 -19.61
N ILE A 11 -9.42 8.20 -20.18
CA ILE A 11 -10.09 8.25 -21.49
C ILE A 11 -9.10 7.93 -22.61
N GLY A 12 -7.79 8.14 -22.41
CA GLY A 12 -6.74 7.81 -23.37
C GLY A 12 -6.81 8.64 -24.66
N SER A 13 -7.39 9.85 -24.58
CA SER A 13 -7.45 10.77 -25.73
C SER A 13 -6.17 11.58 -25.81
N GLU A 14 -5.40 11.38 -26.87
CA GLU A 14 -4.13 12.09 -27.13
C GLU A 14 -4.29 13.62 -27.05
N VAL A 15 -5.40 14.16 -27.57
CA VAL A 15 -5.67 15.61 -27.51
C VAL A 15 -5.85 16.08 -26.07
N ALA A 16 -6.55 15.29 -25.24
CA ALA A 16 -6.74 15.62 -23.83
C ALA A 16 -5.42 15.52 -23.05
N GLU A 17 -4.63 14.49 -23.31
CA GLU A 17 -3.32 14.26 -22.70
C GLU A 17 -2.35 15.41 -23.01
N MET A 18 -2.24 15.79 -24.28
CA MET A 18 -1.42 16.94 -24.70
C MET A 18 -1.88 18.24 -24.05
N ARG A 19 -3.19 18.46 -23.93
CA ARG A 19 -3.70 19.66 -23.22
C ARG A 19 -3.38 19.65 -21.74
N LEU A 20 -3.37 18.49 -21.08
CA LEU A 20 -2.97 18.37 -19.68
C LEU A 20 -1.48 18.68 -19.49
N ILE A 21 -0.64 18.28 -20.46
CA ILE A 21 0.78 18.63 -20.51
C ILE A 21 0.96 20.13 -20.70
N ASP A 22 0.33 20.72 -21.72
CA ASP A 22 0.44 22.15 -22.04
C ASP A 22 0.02 23.05 -20.86
N LEU A 23 -1.00 22.62 -20.11
CA LEU A 23 -1.48 23.34 -18.93
C LEU A 23 -0.63 23.09 -17.68
N GLY A 24 0.39 22.23 -17.74
CA GLY A 24 1.22 21.84 -16.61
C GLY A 24 0.45 21.11 -15.51
N ALA A 25 -0.69 20.50 -15.85
CA ALA A 25 -1.60 19.90 -14.87
C ALA A 25 -0.95 18.70 -14.16
N ILE A 26 -0.24 17.85 -14.92
CA ILE A 26 0.47 16.68 -14.39
C ILE A 26 1.57 17.13 -13.42
N LYS A 27 2.39 18.11 -13.83
CA LYS A 27 3.42 18.70 -12.97
C LYS A 27 2.85 19.28 -11.68
N HIS A 28 1.71 19.97 -11.77
CA HIS A 28 1.04 20.52 -10.60
C HIS A 28 0.52 19.42 -9.65
N VAL A 29 -0.08 18.36 -10.17
CA VAL A 29 -0.53 17.20 -9.38
C VAL A 29 0.65 16.54 -8.66
N ILE A 30 1.79 16.38 -9.34
CA ILE A 30 3.02 15.86 -8.73
C ILE A 30 3.57 16.83 -7.66
N ASN A 31 3.48 18.15 -7.85
CA ASN A 31 3.86 19.11 -6.81
C ASN A 31 3.00 18.93 -5.55
N LEU A 32 1.67 18.76 -5.70
CA LEU A 32 0.76 18.55 -4.58
C LEU A 32 1.12 17.30 -3.76
N PHE A 33 1.59 16.24 -4.40
CA PHE A 33 2.05 15.03 -3.71
C PHE A 33 3.13 15.33 -2.66
N PHE A 34 4.14 16.13 -3.04
CA PHE A 34 5.23 16.50 -2.13
C PHE A 34 4.87 17.65 -1.19
N GLU A 35 3.96 18.55 -1.59
CA GLU A 35 3.49 19.66 -0.76
C GLU A 35 2.64 19.21 0.44
N TYR A 36 1.89 18.12 0.28
CA TYR A 36 0.99 17.58 1.31
C TYR A 36 1.48 16.23 1.86
N PRO A 37 2.52 16.22 2.73
CA PRO A 37 3.23 15.01 3.17
C PRO A 37 2.40 13.95 3.90
N PHE A 38 1.21 14.29 4.40
CA PHE A 38 0.35 13.40 5.21
C PHE A 38 -1.03 13.15 4.60
N ASN A 39 -1.26 13.55 3.35
CA ASN A 39 -2.55 13.35 2.69
C ASN A 39 -2.57 12.04 1.89
N ASN A 40 -2.87 10.94 2.57
CA ASN A 40 -2.90 9.59 1.96
C ASN A 40 -3.87 9.49 0.77
N PHE A 41 -5.02 10.16 0.84
CA PHE A 41 -6.00 10.15 -0.23
C PHE A 41 -5.44 10.81 -1.50
N LEU A 42 -4.85 11.99 -1.34
CA LEU A 42 -4.16 12.68 -2.43
C LEU A 42 -3.04 11.81 -3.00
N HIS A 43 -2.20 11.21 -2.15
CA HIS A 43 -1.09 10.36 -2.59
C HIS A 43 -1.56 9.15 -3.39
N HIS A 44 -2.67 8.53 -2.99
CA HIS A 44 -3.26 7.43 -3.75
C HIS A 44 -3.70 7.87 -5.15
N HIS A 45 -4.37 9.00 -5.28
CA HIS A 45 -4.77 9.51 -6.60
C HIS A 45 -3.59 9.91 -7.47
N VAL A 46 -2.59 10.56 -6.89
CA VAL A 46 -1.39 10.97 -7.64
C VAL A 46 -0.57 9.74 -8.05
N GLU A 47 -0.44 8.73 -7.19
CA GLU A 47 0.18 7.44 -7.54
C GLU A 47 -0.50 6.85 -8.78
N ASN A 48 -1.83 6.74 -8.77
CA ASN A 48 -2.57 6.20 -9.91
C ASN A 48 -2.35 7.03 -11.18
N ILE A 49 -2.36 8.37 -11.09
CA ILE A 49 -2.09 9.26 -12.23
C ILE A 49 -0.69 9.03 -12.80
N ILE A 50 0.33 8.99 -11.95
CA ILE A 50 1.72 8.75 -12.37
C ILE A 50 1.83 7.39 -13.06
N VAL A 51 1.25 6.35 -12.47
CA VAL A 51 1.26 5.00 -13.04
C VAL A 51 0.56 4.98 -14.39
N SER A 52 -0.61 5.60 -14.53
CA SER A 52 -1.33 5.69 -15.80
C SER A 52 -0.53 6.42 -16.88
N CYS A 53 0.18 7.49 -16.54
CA CYS A 53 1.06 8.18 -17.49
C CYS A 53 2.23 7.29 -17.92
N LEU A 54 2.83 6.53 -17.01
CA LEU A 54 3.98 5.64 -17.30
C LEU A 54 3.57 4.38 -18.08
N GLU A 55 2.33 3.92 -17.92
CA GLU A 55 1.74 2.79 -18.68
C GLU A 55 1.14 3.21 -20.02
N SER A 56 1.11 4.51 -20.31
CA SER A 56 0.57 5.04 -21.54
C SER A 56 1.35 4.52 -22.76
N LYS A 57 0.66 4.37 -23.89
CA LYS A 57 1.30 4.02 -25.18
C LYS A 57 1.96 5.24 -25.82
N GLN A 58 1.73 6.41 -25.26
CA GLN A 58 2.13 7.69 -25.78
C GLN A 58 3.47 8.09 -25.18
N ASP A 59 4.53 8.03 -25.99
CA ASP A 59 5.89 8.35 -25.54
C ASP A 59 6.02 9.78 -24.99
N HIS A 60 5.21 10.72 -25.49
CA HIS A 60 5.22 12.12 -25.02
C HIS A 60 4.78 12.26 -23.56
N LEU A 61 3.84 11.44 -23.08
CA LEU A 61 3.42 11.44 -21.67
C LEU A 61 4.52 10.90 -20.77
N ILE A 62 5.16 9.81 -21.19
CA ILE A 62 6.27 9.19 -20.46
C ILE A 62 7.43 10.18 -20.36
N ALA A 63 7.82 10.79 -21.48
CA ALA A 63 8.87 11.80 -21.51
C ALA A 63 8.52 13.01 -20.63
N HIS A 64 7.29 13.53 -20.68
CA HIS A 64 6.86 14.64 -19.83
C HIS A 64 6.99 14.33 -18.33
N VAL A 65 6.59 13.13 -17.91
CA VAL A 65 6.67 12.71 -16.50
C VAL A 65 8.12 12.50 -16.03
N LEU A 66 8.97 11.93 -16.88
CA LEU A 66 10.37 11.65 -16.53
C LEU A 66 11.24 12.91 -16.58
N ASP A 67 11.14 13.68 -17.68
CA ASP A 67 12.01 14.81 -17.99
C ASP A 67 11.44 16.12 -17.40
N GLU A 68 10.26 16.56 -17.81
CA GLU A 68 9.73 17.89 -17.43
C GLU A 68 9.20 17.96 -16.00
N CYS A 69 8.65 16.86 -15.51
CA CYS A 69 8.20 16.71 -14.12
C CYS A 69 9.33 16.25 -13.19
N GLU A 70 10.47 15.83 -13.73
CA GLU A 70 11.67 15.41 -13.00
C GLU A 70 11.37 14.34 -11.91
N LEU A 71 10.46 13.41 -12.21
CA LEU A 71 9.89 12.49 -11.22
C LEU A 71 10.99 11.72 -10.46
N VAL A 72 11.99 11.21 -11.17
CA VAL A 72 13.09 10.43 -10.59
C VAL A 72 13.90 11.27 -9.60
N THR A 73 14.26 12.49 -10.00
CA THR A 73 15.02 13.42 -9.16
C THR A 73 14.23 13.77 -7.90
N ARG A 74 12.94 14.06 -8.03
CA ARG A 74 12.06 14.39 -6.90
C ARG A 74 11.87 13.23 -5.93
N ILE A 75 11.77 12.00 -6.43
CA ILE A 75 11.73 10.80 -5.58
C ILE A 75 13.00 10.72 -4.73
N LEU A 76 14.17 10.92 -5.35
CA LEU A 76 15.45 10.87 -4.64
C LEU A 76 15.60 12.00 -3.61
N GLU A 77 15.15 13.21 -3.93
CA GLU A 77 15.13 14.34 -2.99
C GLU A 77 14.18 14.08 -1.82
N ALA A 78 12.97 13.61 -2.10
CA ALA A 78 11.97 13.30 -1.09
C ALA A 78 12.43 12.19 -0.14
N GLU A 79 13.16 11.18 -0.64
CA GLU A 79 13.75 10.15 0.21
C GLU A 79 14.84 10.73 1.12
N LYS A 80 15.77 11.53 0.58
CA LYS A 80 16.82 12.17 1.39
C LYS A 80 16.23 13.04 2.51
N ASN A 81 15.12 13.70 2.21
CA ASN A 81 14.39 14.55 3.15
C ASN A 81 13.37 13.79 4.01
N SER A 82 13.16 12.49 3.80
CA SER A 82 12.17 11.69 4.55
C SER A 82 12.48 11.57 6.06
N ALA A 83 13.75 11.80 6.43
CA ALA A 83 14.25 11.76 7.80
C ALA A 83 14.54 13.15 8.40
N LEU A 84 14.55 14.22 7.60
CA LEU A 84 15.01 15.55 8.01
C LEU A 84 13.84 16.54 8.07
N SER A 85 13.73 17.19 9.23
CA SER A 85 12.94 18.38 9.57
C SER A 85 12.06 18.96 8.44
N ILE A 86 10.84 18.44 8.31
CA ILE A 86 9.76 19.25 7.74
C ILE A 86 9.55 20.42 8.70
N ASP A 87 9.59 21.63 8.15
CA ASP A 87 9.39 22.90 8.83
C ASP A 87 8.34 22.78 9.95
N LEU A 88 8.79 22.99 11.19
CA LEU A 88 8.03 22.82 12.44
C LEU A 88 6.82 23.74 12.53
N THR A 89 6.63 24.65 11.57
CA THR A 89 5.53 25.60 11.49
C THR A 89 4.16 24.95 11.24
N LYS A 90 4.10 23.67 10.82
CA LYS A 90 2.83 22.98 10.48
C LYS A 90 2.52 21.71 11.31
N ARG A 91 3.22 21.43 12.42
CA ARG A 91 2.99 20.19 13.19
C ARG A 91 2.62 20.39 14.66
N THR A 92 1.69 19.56 15.13
CA THR A 92 1.42 19.21 16.54
C THR A 92 2.71 18.69 17.20
N LEU A 93 3.23 19.41 18.19
CA LEU A 93 4.51 19.16 18.85
C LEU A 93 4.71 17.68 19.25
N SER A 94 5.82 17.08 18.82
CA SER A 94 6.25 15.77 19.34
C SER A 94 6.77 15.94 20.76
N SER A 95 6.36 15.08 21.69
CA SER A 95 6.89 15.07 23.07
C SER A 95 8.40 14.81 23.06
N GLU A 96 9.13 15.39 24.02
CA GLU A 96 10.58 15.23 24.17
C GLU A 96 11.02 13.76 24.05
N GLY A 97 12.04 13.51 23.21
CA GLY A 97 12.66 12.20 23.03
C GLY A 97 12.12 11.30 21.92
N ARG A 98 11.03 11.68 21.22
CA ARG A 98 10.53 10.90 20.06
C ARG A 98 11.08 11.42 18.74
N THR A 99 11.56 10.50 17.89
CA THR A 99 11.95 10.81 16.50
C THR A 99 10.76 11.43 15.74
N PRO A 100 11.00 12.41 14.84
CA PRO A 100 9.94 13.00 14.06
C PRO A 100 9.18 11.90 13.29
N PRO A 101 7.83 11.90 13.28
CA PRO A 101 7.10 10.94 12.47
C PRO A 101 7.50 11.06 11.00
N ARG A 102 7.79 9.89 10.41
CA ARG A 102 8.11 9.73 8.99
C ARG A 102 7.02 10.33 8.11
N VAL A 103 7.43 10.79 6.94
CA VAL A 103 6.52 11.37 5.95
C VAL A 103 5.54 10.31 5.42
N GLY A 104 4.27 10.67 5.28
CA GLY A 104 3.19 9.75 4.88
C GLY A 104 3.32 9.21 3.45
N PHE A 105 3.88 10.01 2.52
CA PHE A 105 4.02 9.60 1.12
C PHE A 105 5.10 8.52 0.87
N VAL A 106 5.93 8.15 1.84
CA VAL A 106 7.10 7.27 1.60
C VAL A 106 6.69 5.90 1.08
N GLY A 107 5.56 5.37 1.55
CA GLY A 107 5.00 4.13 1.04
C GLY A 107 4.58 4.24 -0.44
N HIS A 108 3.94 5.35 -0.80
CA HIS A 108 3.55 5.64 -2.18
C HIS A 108 4.76 5.80 -3.10
N ILE A 109 5.82 6.50 -2.66
CA ILE A 109 7.09 6.61 -3.40
C ILE A 109 7.67 5.22 -3.68
N THR A 110 7.65 4.34 -2.67
CA THR A 110 8.17 2.97 -2.80
C THR A 110 7.37 2.18 -3.85
N ARG A 111 6.04 2.31 -3.87
CA ARG A 111 5.17 1.68 -4.88
C ARG A 111 5.42 2.23 -6.28
N ILE A 112 5.51 3.55 -6.43
CA ILE A 112 5.83 4.21 -7.71
C ILE A 112 7.19 3.76 -8.22
N ALA A 113 8.20 3.71 -7.36
CA ALA A 113 9.55 3.28 -7.73
C ALA A 113 9.60 1.83 -8.19
N ASN A 114 8.90 0.94 -7.49
CA ASN A 114 8.76 -0.46 -7.89
C ASN A 114 8.06 -0.58 -9.25
N LYS A 115 7.02 0.23 -9.49
CA LYS A 115 6.35 0.26 -10.80
C LYS A 115 7.27 0.76 -11.91
N LEU A 116 8.05 1.80 -11.68
CA LEU A 116 9.05 2.30 -12.63
C LEU A 116 10.05 1.21 -13.04
N ILE A 117 10.54 0.42 -12.08
CA ILE A 117 11.46 -0.70 -12.36
C ILE A 117 10.78 -1.79 -13.18
N GLN A 118 9.52 -2.12 -12.87
CA GLN A 118 8.76 -3.08 -13.66
C GLN A 118 8.60 -2.61 -15.11
N LEU A 119 8.25 -1.34 -15.32
CA LEU A 119 8.06 -0.77 -16.65
C LEU A 119 9.38 -0.58 -17.40
N ALA A 120 10.49 -0.37 -16.71
CA ALA A 120 11.82 -0.34 -17.32
C ALA A 120 12.24 -1.69 -17.94
N ASN A 121 11.61 -2.80 -17.56
CA ASN A 121 11.86 -4.09 -18.19
C ASN A 121 11.18 -4.22 -19.57
N SER A 122 10.12 -3.44 -19.82
CA SER A 122 9.36 -3.47 -21.08
C SER A 122 9.57 -2.23 -21.96
N ASN A 123 9.98 -1.10 -21.39
CA ASN A 123 10.14 0.17 -22.08
C ASN A 123 11.60 0.68 -21.99
N SER A 124 12.27 0.74 -23.14
CA SER A 124 13.68 1.16 -23.25
C SER A 124 13.91 2.64 -22.93
N THR A 125 12.92 3.50 -23.13
CA THR A 125 12.99 4.93 -22.79
C THR A 125 13.08 5.10 -21.28
N ILE A 126 12.18 4.43 -20.55
CA ILE A 126 12.19 4.43 -19.08
C ILE A 126 13.49 3.82 -18.57
N GLN A 127 13.90 2.68 -19.14
CA GLN A 127 15.14 2.02 -18.76
C GLN A 127 16.37 2.94 -18.91
N SER A 128 16.48 3.59 -20.08
CA SER A 128 17.60 4.49 -20.37
C SER A 128 17.63 5.67 -19.41
N HIS A 129 16.48 6.27 -19.14
CA HIS A 129 16.37 7.40 -18.21
C HIS A 129 16.78 7.00 -16.78
N LEU A 130 16.36 5.83 -16.31
CA LEU A 130 16.75 5.32 -14.98
C LEU A 130 18.25 4.99 -14.89
N GLN A 131 18.86 4.46 -15.95
CA GLN A 131 20.28 4.12 -15.98
C GLN A 131 21.19 5.34 -16.07
N GLN A 132 20.74 6.41 -16.73
CA GLN A 132 21.47 7.68 -16.81
C GLN A 132 21.57 8.37 -15.44
N ASN A 133 20.62 8.12 -14.53
CA ASN A 133 20.62 8.70 -13.20
C ASN A 133 21.41 7.83 -12.21
N SER A 134 22.67 8.20 -11.95
CA SER A 134 23.53 7.46 -11.00
C SER A 134 22.98 7.45 -9.57
N GLY A 135 22.25 8.49 -9.16
CA GLY A 135 21.60 8.55 -7.86
C GLY A 135 20.47 7.52 -7.74
N TRP A 136 19.75 7.27 -8.83
CA TRP A 136 18.72 6.24 -8.87
C TRP A 136 19.29 4.83 -8.70
N THR A 137 20.37 4.50 -9.40
CA THR A 137 20.97 3.15 -9.34
C THR A 137 21.53 2.85 -7.96
N GLU A 138 22.21 3.82 -7.33
CA GLU A 138 22.69 3.72 -5.95
C GLU A 138 21.53 3.54 -4.97
N TRP A 139 20.50 4.40 -5.07
CA TRP A 139 19.34 4.35 -4.20
C TRP A 139 18.56 3.03 -4.31
N HIS A 140 18.38 2.54 -5.54
CA HIS A 140 17.72 1.27 -5.82
C HIS A 140 18.44 0.10 -5.14
N ALA A 141 19.76 0.01 -5.30
CA ALA A 141 20.58 -1.05 -4.74
C ALA A 141 20.68 -0.98 -3.20
N SER A 142 20.80 0.23 -2.65
CA SER A 142 21.12 0.44 -1.24
C SER A 142 19.89 0.55 -0.33
N ILE A 143 18.81 1.17 -0.81
CA ILE A 143 17.61 1.49 -0.01
C ILE A 143 16.41 0.68 -0.50
N LEU A 144 16.00 0.83 -1.77
CA LEU A 144 14.74 0.25 -2.24
C LEU A 144 14.74 -1.28 -2.15
N THR A 145 15.84 -1.94 -2.56
CA THR A 145 15.98 -3.39 -2.48
C THR A 145 15.85 -3.91 -1.04
N LYS A 146 16.49 -3.23 -0.09
CA LYS A 146 16.40 -3.59 1.34
C LYS A 146 15.00 -3.38 1.89
N ARG A 147 14.36 -2.26 1.53
CA ARG A 147 12.97 -1.95 1.91
C ARG A 147 12.01 -3.02 1.40
N ASN A 148 12.11 -3.36 0.12
CA ASN A 148 11.30 -4.40 -0.50
C ASN A 148 11.50 -5.76 0.17
N ALA A 149 12.72 -6.11 0.57
CA ALA A 149 12.98 -7.36 1.30
C ALA A 149 12.27 -7.40 2.67
N VAL A 150 12.29 -6.30 3.41
CA VAL A 150 11.59 -6.18 4.71
C VAL A 150 10.07 -6.16 4.52
N GLU A 151 9.56 -5.50 3.49
CA GLU A 151 8.12 -5.42 3.20
C GLU A 151 7.57 -6.68 2.50
N ASN A 152 8.43 -7.61 2.11
CA ASN A 152 8.03 -8.85 1.45
C ASN A 152 7.39 -9.82 2.46
N VAL A 153 6.06 -9.84 2.48
CA VAL A 153 5.24 -10.71 3.34
C VAL A 153 5.59 -12.19 3.18
N TYR A 154 6.07 -12.65 2.02
CA TYR A 154 6.47 -14.05 1.81
C TYR A 154 7.75 -14.43 2.56
N GLN A 155 8.52 -13.46 3.05
CA GLN A 155 9.76 -13.66 3.80
C GLN A 155 9.56 -13.42 5.31
N TRP A 156 8.35 -13.08 5.76
CA TRP A 156 8.07 -12.83 7.17
C TRP A 156 8.06 -14.14 7.96
N ALA A 157 8.92 -14.21 8.98
CA ALA A 157 9.06 -15.38 9.84
C ALA A 157 7.89 -15.54 10.85
N CYS A 158 7.15 -14.46 11.12
CA CYS A 158 5.90 -14.53 11.87
C CYS A 158 4.76 -14.85 10.89
N GLY A 159 4.13 -16.01 11.07
CA GLY A 159 3.18 -16.59 10.12
C GLY A 159 2.11 -15.62 9.63
N ARG A 160 1.73 -15.79 8.36
CA ARG A 160 0.51 -15.23 7.78
C ARG A 160 -0.62 -15.31 8.81
N PRO A 161 -1.49 -14.30 8.95
CA PRO A 161 -2.87 -14.59 9.30
C PRO A 161 -3.32 -15.61 8.26
N THR A 162 -3.38 -16.87 8.65
CA THR A 162 -3.98 -17.90 7.82
C THR A 162 -5.40 -17.41 7.63
N SER A 163 -5.72 -16.84 6.47
CA SER A 163 -7.09 -16.84 6.00
C SER A 163 -7.42 -18.31 5.86
N MET A 164 -7.87 -18.93 6.96
CA MET A 164 -8.43 -20.25 6.95
C MET A 164 -9.54 -20.18 5.90
N GLN A 165 -9.27 -20.82 4.76
CA GLN A 165 -10.10 -20.88 3.55
C GLN A 165 -9.89 -19.73 2.57
N ASP A 166 -8.77 -19.81 1.85
CA ASP A 166 -8.81 -19.69 0.39
C ASP A 166 -9.78 -20.79 -0.13
N ARG A 167 -11.09 -20.49 -0.10
CA ARG A 167 -12.05 -21.18 -0.95
C ARG A 167 -12.03 -20.41 -2.26
N GLY A 168 -11.35 -20.96 -3.25
CA GLY A 168 -11.52 -20.61 -4.65
C GLY A 168 -12.99 -20.80 -5.05
N ARG A 169 -13.81 -19.80 -4.77
CA ARG A 169 -15.20 -19.69 -5.21
C ARG A 169 -15.34 -18.31 -5.80
N ASP A 170 -15.36 -18.27 -7.13
CA ASP A 170 -15.93 -17.17 -7.87
C ASP A 170 -17.26 -16.79 -7.23
N SER A 171 -17.32 -15.52 -6.85
CA SER A 171 -18.41 -14.88 -6.15
C SER A 171 -19.53 -14.55 -7.14
N ASP A 172 -20.21 -15.54 -7.70
CA ASP A 172 -21.53 -15.29 -8.34
C ASP A 172 -22.48 -16.49 -8.60
N ASP A 173 -22.23 -17.70 -8.08
CA ASP A 173 -23.23 -18.79 -8.18
C ASP A 173 -23.78 -19.21 -6.81
N GLU A 174 -24.89 -18.56 -6.40
CA GLU A 174 -25.81 -19.14 -5.42
C GLU A 174 -26.64 -20.23 -6.10
N ASP A 175 -26.49 -21.49 -5.67
CA ASP A 175 -27.58 -22.46 -5.84
C ASP A 175 -27.58 -23.50 -4.71
N PHE A 176 -28.63 -23.39 -3.87
CA PHE A 176 -29.26 -24.36 -2.98
C PHE A 176 -28.49 -25.66 -2.68
N ARG A 177 -27.66 -25.67 -1.63
CA ARG A 177 -27.32 -26.92 -0.94
C ARG A 177 -27.57 -26.84 0.56
N ASP A 178 -28.31 -27.84 1.00
CA ASP A 178 -28.65 -28.20 2.37
C ASP A 178 -27.50 -27.89 3.34
N ARG A 179 -27.76 -27.01 4.31
CA ARG A 179 -26.79 -26.65 5.36
C ARG A 179 -26.75 -27.78 6.38
N ASP A 180 -25.96 -28.80 6.10
CA ASP A 180 -25.38 -29.62 7.15
C ASP A 180 -24.41 -28.73 7.93
N TYR A 181 -24.89 -28.16 9.03
CA TYR A 181 -24.06 -27.44 9.98
C TYR A 181 -23.07 -28.45 10.57
N ASP A 182 -21.85 -28.44 10.04
CA ASP A 182 -20.77 -29.27 10.53
C ASP A 182 -20.42 -28.86 11.97
N VAL A 183 -21.01 -29.56 12.93
CA VAL A 183 -20.89 -29.30 14.38
C VAL A 183 -19.43 -29.35 14.81
N ALA A 184 -18.58 -30.12 14.12
CA ALA A 184 -17.15 -30.18 14.39
C ALA A 184 -16.44 -28.86 14.03
N ALA A 185 -16.86 -28.20 12.95
CA ALA A 185 -16.33 -26.89 12.58
C ALA A 185 -16.73 -25.80 13.61
N LEU A 186 -17.94 -25.89 14.17
CA LEU A 186 -18.40 -24.98 15.21
C LEU A 186 -17.65 -25.20 16.54
N ALA A 187 -17.45 -26.46 16.94
CA ALA A 187 -16.70 -26.82 18.15
C ALA A 187 -15.21 -26.42 18.06
N SER A 188 -14.62 -26.54 16.87
CA SER A 188 -13.24 -26.08 16.61
C SER A 188 -13.12 -24.54 16.71
N ASN A 189 -14.12 -23.80 16.20
CA ASN A 189 -14.14 -22.35 16.34
C ASN A 189 -14.33 -21.89 17.80
N LEU A 190 -15.23 -22.56 18.54
CA LEU A 190 -15.46 -22.26 19.96
C LEU A 190 -14.21 -22.50 20.80
N SER A 191 -13.55 -23.65 20.61
CA SER A 191 -12.32 -23.97 21.34
C SER A 191 -11.16 -23.02 21.03
N GLN A 192 -11.08 -22.50 19.81
CA GLN A 192 -10.14 -21.43 19.48
C GLN A 192 -10.51 -20.11 20.16
N ALA A 193 -11.79 -19.73 20.20
CA ALA A 193 -12.23 -18.50 20.87
C ALA A 193 -11.93 -18.50 22.38
N PHE A 194 -12.05 -19.64 23.06
CA PHE A 194 -11.63 -19.79 24.46
C PHE A 194 -10.11 -19.74 24.64
N LYS A 195 -9.35 -20.31 23.69
CA LYS A 195 -7.88 -20.29 23.72
C LYS A 195 -7.29 -18.88 23.57
N TYR A 196 -7.99 -18.00 22.87
CA TYR A 196 -7.57 -16.60 22.67
C TYR A 196 -8.25 -15.61 23.63
N GLY A 197 -8.99 -16.08 24.65
CA GLY A 197 -9.55 -15.23 25.71
C GLY A 197 -10.58 -14.21 25.22
N ILE A 198 -11.30 -14.51 24.13
CA ILE A 198 -12.26 -13.57 23.51
C ILE A 198 -13.53 -13.43 24.35
N TYR A 199 -13.81 -14.39 25.24
CA TYR A 199 -14.85 -14.31 26.26
C TYR A 199 -14.25 -14.52 27.65
N PRO A 200 -14.66 -13.73 28.68
CA PRO A 200 -14.26 -14.02 30.04
C PRO A 200 -14.89 -15.34 30.45
N SER A 201 -14.08 -16.30 30.88
CA SER A 201 -14.56 -17.51 31.54
C SER A 201 -15.21 -17.08 32.86
N GLU A 202 -16.54 -17.03 32.90
CA GLU A 202 -17.24 -17.07 34.18
C GLU A 202 -16.98 -18.46 34.78
N ASP A 203 -16.25 -18.47 35.91
CA ASP A 203 -16.05 -19.64 36.75
C ASP A 203 -17.41 -20.21 37.13
N VAL A 204 -17.77 -21.35 36.53
CA VAL A 204 -18.89 -22.15 36.99
C VAL A 204 -18.36 -23.00 38.15
N ASP A 205 -18.48 -22.46 39.36
CA ASP A 205 -18.38 -23.21 40.61
C ASP A 205 -19.48 -24.30 40.60
N GLU A 206 -19.15 -25.50 40.13
CA GLU A 206 -19.98 -26.68 40.36
C GLU A 206 -19.84 -27.10 41.82
N ALA A 207 -20.82 -26.65 42.60
CA ALA A 207 -21.08 -27.06 43.96
C ALA A 207 -21.08 -28.60 44.08
N GLN A 208 -20.22 -29.11 44.96
CA GLN A 208 -20.26 -30.49 45.45
C GLN A 208 -21.64 -30.77 46.06
N ALA A 209 -22.50 -31.48 45.34
CA ALA A 209 -23.72 -32.07 45.87
C ALA A 209 -23.46 -33.55 46.21
N SER A 210 -23.43 -33.81 47.51
CA SER A 210 -23.47 -35.08 48.23
C SER A 210 -24.12 -36.25 47.49
N GLN A 211 -23.39 -37.35 47.35
CA GLN A 211 -23.93 -38.66 47.03
C GLN A 211 -23.58 -39.64 48.16
N GLU A 212 -24.39 -39.60 49.23
CA GLU A 212 -24.46 -40.68 50.21
C GLU A 212 -25.11 -41.88 49.52
N ARG A 213 -24.38 -43.00 49.49
CA ARG A 213 -24.89 -44.30 49.05
C ARG A 213 -25.51 -44.99 50.25
N ASP A 214 -26.77 -45.35 50.11
CA ASP A 214 -27.48 -46.30 50.96
C ASP A 214 -27.82 -47.47 50.06
N ASP A 215 -27.23 -48.64 50.31
CA ASP A 215 -27.65 -49.93 49.75
C ASP A 215 -27.42 -51.00 50.83
N GLU A 216 -28.43 -51.85 51.00
CA GLU A 216 -28.66 -52.91 52.00
C GLU A 216 -27.50 -53.89 52.25
#